data_AF-A0A7V4YRY3-F1
#
_entry.id   AF-A0A7V4YRY3-F1
#
_cell.length_a   1.000
_cell.length_b   1.000
_cell.length_c   1.000
_cell.angle_alpha   90.00
_cell.angle_beta   90.00
_cell.angle_gamma   90.00
#
_symmetry.space_group_name_H-M   'P 1'
#
loop_
_entity.id
_entity.type
_entity.pdbx_description
1 polymer ?
#
loop_
_entity_poly.entity_id
_entity_poly.type
_entity_poly.pdbx_seq_one_letter_code
_entity_poly.pdbx_strand_id
1 'polypeptide(L)'
;MGLFASGDEGKRVFYKTNDEIEMIRKANLVVSKTLGYVASLLKPGITGAEIDKAAEEFIRDHKGRPAFKGYGHPDNPFPGSLCISYNDIVV
;
A
#
# COMPACT_ATOMS: atom_id res chain seq x y z
N MET A 1 11.73 7.13 -19.13
CA MET A 1 10.64 7.32 -20.10
C MET A 1 10.21 5.93 -20.56
N GLY A 2 9.20 5.34 -19.93
CA GLY A 2 8.78 3.96 -20.25
C GLY A 2 8.25 3.86 -21.67
N LEU A 3 8.67 2.84 -22.42
CA LEU A 3 8.12 2.56 -23.75
C LEU A 3 6.64 2.16 -23.62
N PHE A 4 5.77 2.86 -24.33
CA PHE A 4 4.39 2.44 -24.53
C PHE A 4 4.39 1.22 -25.44
N ALA A 5 3.83 0.11 -24.97
CA ALA A 5 3.35 -0.91 -25.89
C ALA A 5 1.84 -0.85 -25.95
N SER A 6 1.34 -0.60 -27.16
CA SER A 6 -0.04 -0.86 -27.52
C SER A 6 -0.22 -2.36 -27.63
N GLY A 7 -0.83 -3.00 -26.63
CA GLY A 7 -1.39 -4.33 -26.85
C GLY A 7 -2.55 -4.26 -27.84
N ASP A 8 -2.82 -5.36 -28.56
CA ASP A 8 -3.88 -5.49 -29.57
C ASP A 8 -5.30 -5.15 -29.07
N GLU A 9 -5.50 -5.00 -27.76
CA GLU A 9 -6.80 -4.69 -27.13
C GLU A 9 -6.96 -3.21 -26.70
N GLY A 10 -6.12 -2.29 -27.17
CA GLY A 10 -6.25 -0.85 -26.84
C GLY A 10 -5.88 -0.49 -25.39
N LYS A 11 -5.41 -1.45 -24.58
CA LYS A 11 -4.86 -1.20 -23.24
C LYS A 11 -3.39 -0.80 -23.35
N ARG A 12 -3.07 0.43 -22.94
CA ARG A 12 -1.68 0.92 -22.84
C ARG A 12 -0.99 0.26 -21.65
N VAL A 13 0.06 -0.52 -21.91
CA VAL A 13 0.92 -1.12 -20.89
C VAL A 13 2.24 -0.36 -20.84
N PHE A 14 2.67 0.00 -19.64
CA PHE A 14 3.95 0.65 -19.39
C PHE A 14 4.99 -0.40 -18.99
N TYR A 15 5.88 -0.75 -19.90
CA TYR A 15 7.00 -1.62 -19.56
C TYR A 15 7.97 -0.88 -18.65
N LYS A 16 8.33 -1.54 -17.54
CA LYS A 16 9.27 -1.03 -16.54
C LYS A 16 10.69 -1.34 -16.96
N THR A 17 11.60 -0.40 -16.73
CA THR A 17 13.03 -0.67 -16.84
C THR A 17 13.50 -1.58 -15.71
N ASN A 18 14.68 -2.20 -15.84
CA ASN A 18 15.26 -3.01 -14.77
C ASN A 18 15.40 -2.22 -13.45
N ASP A 19 15.77 -0.93 -13.54
CA ASP A 19 15.86 -0.06 -12.36
C ASP A 19 14.50 0.20 -11.72
N GLU A 20 13.47 0.44 -12.52
CA GLU A 20 12.10 0.60 -12.02
C GLU A 20 11.58 -0.68 -11.36
N ILE A 21 11.88 -1.84 -11.94
CA ILE A 21 11.55 -3.15 -11.37
C ILE A 21 12.23 -3.32 -10.01
N GLU A 22 13.51 -2.97 -9.89
CA GLU A 22 14.26 -3.08 -8.65
C GLU A 22 13.72 -2.12 -7.57
N MET A 23 13.32 -0.91 -7.95
CA MET A 23 12.63 0.02 -7.03
C MET A 23 11.30 -0.55 -6.54
N ILE A 24 10.48 -1.10 -7.44
CA ILE A 24 9.20 -1.75 -7.11
C ILE A 24 9.44 -2.95 -6.17
N ARG A 25 10.47 -3.77 -6.43
CA ARG A 25 10.83 -4.91 -5.58
C ARG A 25 11.15 -4.47 -4.15
N LYS A 26 11.99 -3.43 -3.99
CA LYS A 26 12.33 -2.88 -2.67
C LYS A 26 11.10 -2.35 -1.94
N ALA A 27 10.22 -1.61 -2.63
CA ALA A 27 8.99 -1.10 -2.05
C ALA A 27 8.05 -2.23 -1.60
N ASN A 28 7.83 -3.24 -2.44
CA ASN A 28 6.96 -4.37 -2.13
C ASN A 28 7.50 -5.27 -1.00
N LEU A 29 8.82 -5.35 -0.81
CA LEU A 29 9.39 -6.02 0.36
C LEU A 29 8.99 -5.34 1.67
N VAL A 30 8.91 -4.01 1.69
CA VAL A 30 8.41 -3.28 2.86
C VAL A 30 6.92 -3.56 3.05
N VAL A 31 6.11 -3.50 1.98
CA VAL A 31 4.67 -3.82 2.04
C VAL A 31 4.43 -5.22 2.61
N SER A 32 5.14 -6.23 2.09
CA SER A 32 5.02 -7.61 2.58
C SER A 32 5.40 -7.75 4.04
N LYS A 33 6.45 -7.04 4.50
CA LYS A 33 6.86 -7.04 5.91
C LYS A 33 5.82 -6.35 6.80
N THR A 34 5.25 -5.23 6.36
CA THR A 34 4.18 -4.53 7.08
C THR A 34 2.96 -5.42 7.24
N LEU A 35 2.53 -6.13 6.19
CA LEU A 35 1.41 -7.07 6.27
C LEU A 35 1.69 -8.22 7.24
N GLY A 36 2.91 -8.80 7.20
CA GLY A 36 3.32 -9.84 8.14
C GLY A 36 3.36 -9.34 9.59
N TYR A 37 3.84 -8.12 9.82
CA TYR A 37 3.84 -7.49 11.14
C TYR A 37 2.41 -7.27 11.65
N VAL A 38 1.53 -6.68 10.83
CA VAL A 38 0.11 -6.48 11.17
C VAL A 38 -0.56 -7.80 11.52
N ALA A 39 -0.34 -8.85 10.71
CA ALA A 39 -0.90 -10.18 10.96
C ALA A 39 -0.51 -10.73 12.35
N SER A 40 0.71 -10.45 12.82
CA SER A 40 1.17 -10.89 14.14
C SER A 40 0.47 -10.18 15.32
N LEU A 41 -0.18 -9.04 15.07
CA LEU A 41 -0.92 -8.27 16.09
C LEU A 41 -2.39 -8.68 16.20
N LEU A 42 -2.94 -9.35 15.18
CA LEU A 42 -4.37 -9.64 15.09
C LEU A 42 -4.82 -10.60 16.20
N LYS A 43 -5.73 -10.11 17.03
CA LYS A 43 -6.37 -10.87 18.12
C LYS A 43 -7.74 -10.27 18.46
N PRO A 44 -8.68 -11.04 19.05
CA PRO A 44 -9.94 -10.48 19.52
C PRO A 44 -9.72 -9.27 20.42
N GLY A 45 -10.50 -8.21 20.18
CA GLY A 45 -10.44 -6.96 20.94
C GLY A 45 -9.47 -5.89 20.42
N ILE A 46 -8.61 -6.19 19.44
CA ILE A 46 -7.79 -5.16 18.79
C ILE A 46 -8.66 -4.29 17.86
N THR A 47 -8.43 -2.98 17.88
CA THR A 47 -9.16 -2.02 17.05
C THR A 47 -8.43 -1.72 15.74
N GLY A 48 -9.18 -1.26 14.73
CA GLY A 48 -8.61 -0.84 13.46
C GLY A 48 -7.64 0.34 13.62
N ALA A 49 -7.92 1.24 14.56
CA ALA A 49 -7.03 2.36 14.87
C ALA A 49 -5.68 1.89 15.44
N GLU A 50 -5.67 0.87 16.31
CA GLU A 50 -4.42 0.29 16.82
C GLU A 50 -3.61 -0.39 15.70
N ILE A 51 -4.30 -1.13 14.81
CA ILE A 51 -3.66 -1.78 13.66
C ILE A 51 -3.07 -0.73 12.69
N ASP A 52 -3.84 0.31 12.35
CA ASP A 52 -3.42 1.38 11.44
C ASP A 52 -2.20 2.13 11.99
N LYS A 53 -2.23 2.48 13.28
CA LYS A 53 -1.10 3.14 13.96
C LYS A 53 0.16 2.27 13.92
N ALA A 54 0.05 1.00 14.29
CA ALA A 54 1.19 0.08 14.28
C ALA A 54 1.76 -0.10 12.86
N ALA A 55 0.90 -0.18 11.85
CA ALA A 55 1.33 -0.26 10.46
C ALA A 55 2.04 1.03 9.99
N GLU A 56 1.50 2.20 10.35
CA GLU A 56 2.12 3.48 10.01
C GLU A 56 3.52 3.63 10.64
N GLU A 57 3.65 3.30 11.93
CA GLU A 57 4.93 3.29 12.64
C GLU A 57 5.92 2.36 11.94
N PHE A 58 5.51 1.11 11.66
CA PHE A 58 6.36 0.15 10.96
C PHE A 58 6.79 0.65 9.57
N ILE A 59 5.88 1.22 8.77
CA ILE A 59 6.18 1.78 7.45
C ILE A 59 7.23 2.89 7.56
N ARG A 60 7.05 3.82 8.51
CA ARG A 60 7.95 4.97 8.71
C ARG A 60 9.32 4.53 9.22
N ASP A 61 9.38 3.55 10.11
CA ASP A 61 10.64 2.98 10.61
C ASP A 61 11.47 2.35 9.48
N HIS A 62 10.78 1.76 8.50
CA HIS A 62 11.39 1.20 7.29
C HIS A 62 11.62 2.25 6.18
N LYS A 63 11.58 3.55 6.52
CA LYS A 63 11.77 4.69 5.60
C LYS A 63 10.75 4.75 4.46
N GLY A 64 9.63 4.06 4.62
CA GLY A 64 8.49 4.15 3.72
C GLY A 64 7.61 5.35 4.05
N ARG A 65 6.68 5.64 3.13
CA ARG A 65 5.57 6.56 3.37
C ARG A 65 4.25 5.80 3.19
N PRO A 66 3.25 5.98 4.08
CA PRO A 66 1.94 5.36 3.90
C PRO A 66 1.29 5.92 2.64
N ALA A 67 1.00 5.04 1.68
CA ALA A 67 0.51 5.45 0.37
C ALA A 67 -0.92 5.99 0.41
N PHE A 68 -1.76 5.47 1.31
CA PHE A 68 -3.16 5.86 1.41
C PHE A 68 -3.38 7.12 2.26
N LYS A 69 -2.50 7.42 3.21
CA LYS A 69 -2.70 8.56 4.10
C LYS A 69 -2.57 9.88 3.35
N GLY A 70 -3.67 10.61 3.23
CA GLY A 70 -3.75 11.82 2.41
C GLY A 70 -4.08 11.56 0.94
N TYR A 71 -4.36 10.32 0.53
CA TYR A 71 -4.70 9.96 -0.84
C TYR A 71 -6.13 10.35 -1.20
N GLY A 72 -6.38 10.80 -2.43
CA GLY A 72 -7.71 11.14 -2.92
C GLY A 72 -7.93 12.65 -3.12
N HIS A 73 -9.19 13.08 -3.10
CA HIS A 73 -9.55 14.48 -3.32
C HIS A 73 -9.08 15.36 -2.15
N PRO A 74 -8.54 16.58 -2.39
CA PRO A 74 -8.04 17.45 -1.33
C PRO A 74 -9.07 17.78 -0.23
N ASP A 75 -10.36 17.87 -0.59
CA ASP A 75 -11.44 18.18 0.35
C ASP A 75 -11.90 16.99 1.21
N ASN A 76 -11.55 15.76 0.81
CA ASN A 76 -11.87 14.55 1.56
C ASN A 76 -10.78 13.50 1.35
N PRO A 77 -9.58 13.73 1.87
CA PRO A 77 -8.47 12.81 1.72
C PRO A 77 -8.68 11.58 2.61
N PHE A 78 -8.16 10.44 2.17
CA PHE A 78 -8.21 9.22 2.95
C PHE A 78 -7.39 9.37 4.25
N PRO A 79 -7.96 9.06 5.42
CA PRO A 79 -7.36 9.45 6.71
C PRO A 79 -6.31 8.48 7.24
N GLY A 80 -6.37 7.20 6.85
CA GLY A 80 -5.56 6.11 7.41
C GLY A 80 -4.34 5.75 6.56
N SER A 81 -3.44 4.97 7.14
CA SER A 81 -2.34 4.32 6.43
C SER A 81 -2.76 2.99 5.78
N LEU A 82 -3.80 2.35 6.32
CA LEU A 82 -4.41 1.11 5.86
C LEU A 82 -5.91 1.26 5.63
N CYS A 83 -6.44 0.43 4.73
CA CYS A 83 -7.86 0.11 4.69
C CYS A 83 -8.11 -1.14 5.54
N ILE A 84 -9.08 -1.08 6.45
CA ILE A 84 -9.42 -2.20 7.32
C ILE A 84 -10.91 -2.50 7.13
N SER A 85 -11.18 -3.53 6.35
CA SER A 85 -12.54 -3.93 5.98
C SER A 85 -12.99 -5.12 6.81
N TYR A 86 -13.83 -4.87 7.79
CA TYR A 86 -14.43 -5.92 8.62
C TYR A 86 -15.60 -6.58 7.90
N ASN A 87 -15.68 -7.90 7.99
CA ASN A 87 -16.84 -8.70 7.55
C ASN A 87 -17.30 -8.39 6.11
N ASP A 88 -18.40 -7.65 5.96
CA ASP A 88 -19.08 -7.31 4.71
C ASP A 88 -18.63 -5.96 4.09
N ILE A 89 -17.68 -5.26 4.71
CA ILE A 89 -17.10 -4.03 4.17
C ILE A 89 -16.27 -4.37 2.92
N VAL A 90 -16.52 -3.63 1.83
CA VAL A 90 -15.78 -3.72 0.57
C VAL A 90 -14.95 -2.46 0.39
N VAL A 91 -13.72 -2.61 -0.10
CA VAL A 91 -12.80 -1.50 -0.44
C VAL A 91 -12.34 -1.58 -1.88
#